data_AF-A0AAW2EGF0-F1
#
_entry.id   AF-A0AAW2EGF0-F1
#
_cell.length_a   1.000
_cell.length_b   1.000
_cell.length_c   1.000
_cell.angle_alpha   90.00
_cell.angle_beta   90.00
_cell.angle_gamma   90.00
#
_symmetry.space_group_name_H-M   'P 1'
#
loop_
_entity.id
_entity.type
_entity.pdbx_description
1 polymer ?
#
loop_
_entity_poly.entity_id
_entity_poly.type
_entity_poly.pdbx_seq_one_letter_code
_entity_poly.pdbx_strand_id
1 'polypeptide(L)'
;MNAIIFIAVLFLAELCYGTLSPPTAKNKKNKEKHATKSYNGPVDQDIFQRNLVTENPKQQDIFHESGQYFQNTKNRKFKGDVLGYCTPVSNYIVLHFY
;
A
#
# COMPACT_ATOMS: atom_id res chain seq x y z
N MET A 1 40.00 -37.55 26.08
CA MET A 1 39.56 -37.03 24.76
C MET A 1 38.03 -36.87 24.70
N ASN A 2 37.26 -37.90 25.07
CA ASN A 2 35.79 -37.86 25.02
C ASN A 2 35.13 -36.81 25.95
N ALA A 3 35.68 -36.57 27.15
CA ALA A 3 35.11 -35.60 28.08
C ALA A 3 35.21 -34.15 27.57
N ILE A 4 36.29 -33.81 26.86
CA ILE A 4 36.51 -32.47 26.31
C ILE A 4 35.54 -32.21 25.15
N ILE A 5 35.31 -33.23 24.32
CA ILE A 5 34.33 -33.17 23.23
C ILE A 5 32.92 -32.97 23.80
N PHE A 6 32.58 -33.66 24.89
CA PHE A 6 31.28 -33.53 25.55
C PHE A 6 31.04 -32.11 26.07
N ILE A 7 32.05 -31.50 26.68
CA ILE A 7 31.98 -30.12 27.16
C ILE A 7 31.84 -29.13 26.00
N ALA A 8 32.60 -29.32 24.91
CA ALA A 8 32.51 -28.47 23.73
C ALA A 8 31.12 -28.53 23.06
N VAL A 9 30.49 -29.71 23.00
CA VAL A 9 29.14 -29.89 22.45
C VAL A 9 28.09 -29.19 23.32
N LEU A 10 28.23 -29.21 24.65
CA LEU A 10 27.33 -28.50 25.56
C LEU A 10 27.41 -26.97 25.35
N PHE A 11 28.62 -26.42 25.18
CA PHE A 11 28.79 -24.99 24.89
C PHE A 11 28.22 -24.59 23.52
N LEU A 12 28.39 -25.42 22.49
CA LEU A 12 27.80 -25.20 21.17
C LEU A 12 26.26 -25.25 21.20
N ALA A 13 25.67 -26.13 22.01
CA ALA A 13 24.23 -26.23 22.17
C ALA A 13 23.64 -24.96 22.81
N GLU A 14 24.30 -24.37 23.81
CA GLU A 14 23.86 -23.10 24.42
C GLU A 14 23.95 -21.92 23.45
N LEU A 15 24.98 -21.88 22.58
CA LEU A 15 25.12 -20.83 21.56
C LEU A 15 24.00 -20.87 20.50
N CYS A 16 23.51 -22.06 20.16
CA CYS A 16 22.41 -22.24 19.20
C CYS A 16 21.05 -21.69 19.71
N TYR A 17 20.83 -21.67 21.03
CA TYR A 17 19.60 -21.13 21.62
C TYR A 17 19.52 -19.59 21.54
N GLY A 18 20.65 -18.90 21.34
CA GLY A 18 20.70 -17.44 21.25
C GLY A 18 20.35 -16.85 19.87
N THR A 19 20.61 -17.59 18.78
CA THR A 19 20.49 -17.05 17.40
C THR A 19 19.20 -17.44 16.67
N LEU A 20 18.45 -18.41 17.18
CA LEU A 20 17.20 -18.90 16.56
C LEU A 20 15.93 -18.52 17.35
N SER A 21 16.08 -17.87 18.51
CA SER A 21 14.92 -17.39 19.27
C SER A 21 14.28 -16.21 18.54
N PRO A 22 13.02 -16.32 18.06
CA PRO A 22 12.33 -15.15 17.54
C PRO A 22 12.24 -14.12 18.67
N PRO A 23 12.46 -12.82 18.38
CA PRO A 23 12.53 -11.79 19.40
C PRO A 23 11.31 -11.89 20.31
N THR A 24 11.56 -12.16 21.59
CA THR A 24 10.52 -12.21 22.62
C THR A 24 9.75 -10.91 22.55
N ALA A 25 8.45 -11.03 22.36
CA ALA A 25 7.53 -9.93 22.10
C ALA A 25 7.57 -8.88 23.22
N LYS A 26 8.49 -7.92 23.12
CA LYS A 26 8.48 -6.68 23.87
C LYS A 26 8.75 -5.57 22.90
N ASN A 27 7.67 -4.82 22.67
CA ASN A 27 7.52 -3.80 21.66
C ASN A 27 7.52 -4.38 20.25
N LYS A 28 6.38 -5.01 19.91
CA LYS A 28 5.66 -4.57 18.71
C LYS A 28 5.67 -3.05 18.80
N LYS A 29 6.69 -2.40 18.23
CA LYS A 29 6.49 -1.12 17.58
C LYS A 29 5.35 -1.48 16.67
N ASN A 30 4.13 -1.11 17.08
CA ASN A 30 3.06 -0.95 16.15
C ASN A 30 3.68 0.02 15.12
N LYS A 31 4.34 -0.53 14.10
CA LYS A 31 3.86 -0.31 12.75
C LYS A 31 2.41 -0.76 12.84
N GLU A 32 1.60 0.09 13.44
CA GLU A 32 0.31 0.44 12.92
C GLU A 32 0.65 0.54 11.45
N LYS A 33 0.41 -0.57 10.73
CA LYS A 33 -0.03 -0.46 9.38
C LYS A 33 -1.16 0.52 9.58
N HIS A 34 -0.89 1.81 9.37
CA HIS A 34 -1.93 2.76 9.09
C HIS A 34 -2.62 2.03 7.96
N ALA A 35 -3.68 1.30 8.30
CA ALA A 35 -4.69 0.93 7.37
C ALA A 35 -5.24 2.30 7.04
N THR A 36 -4.54 3.00 6.14
CA THR A 36 -4.96 4.25 5.55
C THR A 36 -6.33 3.86 5.05
N LYS A 37 -7.37 4.32 5.76
CA LYS A 37 -8.74 3.98 5.44
C LYS A 37 -8.88 4.35 3.97
N SER A 38 -8.96 3.34 3.11
CA SER A 38 -9.12 3.57 1.69
C SER A 38 -10.59 3.94 1.54
N TYR A 39 -10.82 5.23 1.36
CA TYR A 39 -12.14 5.74 1.08
C TYR A 39 -12.44 5.40 -0.37
N ASN A 40 -13.50 4.64 -0.59
CA ASN A 40 -13.94 4.20 -1.91
C ASN A 40 -15.38 4.63 -2.12
N GLY A 41 -15.71 5.07 -3.34
CA GLY A 41 -17.07 5.33 -3.76
C GLY A 41 -17.38 6.79 -4.12
N PRO A 42 -18.67 7.08 -4.34
CA PRO A 42 -19.11 8.39 -4.79
C PRO A 42 -19.01 9.43 -3.66
N VAL A 43 -18.60 10.64 -4.03
CA VAL A 43 -18.58 11.82 -3.15
C VAL A 43 -19.33 13.00 -3.77
N ASP A 44 -19.79 13.90 -2.89
CA ASP A 44 -20.59 15.07 -3.26
C ASP A 44 -19.78 16.24 -3.83
N GLN A 45 -18.46 16.17 -3.77
CA GLN A 45 -17.56 17.23 -4.23
C GLN A 45 -16.63 16.72 -5.32
N ASP A 46 -16.42 17.53 -6.36
CA ASP A 46 -15.49 17.19 -7.43
C ASP A 46 -14.02 17.41 -7.03
N ILE A 47 -13.08 16.90 -7.83
CA ILE A 47 -11.64 17.01 -7.55
C ILE A 47 -11.13 18.46 -7.49
N PHE A 48 -11.82 19.41 -8.13
CA PHE A 48 -11.45 20.83 -8.15
C PHE A 48 -11.94 21.53 -6.88
N GLN A 49 -13.18 21.26 -6.46
CA GLN A 49 -13.74 21.75 -5.21
C GLN A 49 -12.94 21.26 -3.99
N ARG A 50 -12.38 20.06 -4.08
CA ARG A 50 -11.51 19.48 -3.05
C ARG A 50 -10.05 19.94 -3.12
N ASN A 51 -9.68 20.79 -4.09
CA ASN A 51 -8.31 21.29 -4.31
C ASN A 51 -7.25 20.18 -4.45
N LEU A 52 -7.60 19.06 -5.09
CA LEU A 52 -6.69 17.91 -5.23
C LEU A 52 -5.84 17.96 -6.51
N VAL A 53 -6.16 18.87 -7.43
CA VAL A 53 -5.37 19.10 -8.64
C VAL A 53 -4.22 20.06 -8.28
N THR A 54 -3.07 19.49 -7.94
CA THR A 54 -1.86 20.22 -7.54
C THR A 54 -0.63 19.67 -8.26
N GLU A 55 0.40 20.51 -8.44
CA GLU A 55 1.65 20.12 -9.13
C GLU A 55 2.45 19.08 -8.36
N ASN A 56 2.42 19.12 -7.02
CA ASN A 56 3.22 18.27 -6.14
C ASN A 56 2.34 17.49 -5.15
N PRO A 57 1.57 16.48 -5.61
CA PRO A 57 0.72 15.69 -4.74
C PRO A 57 1.54 14.79 -3.81
N LYS A 58 1.10 14.65 -2.56
CA LYS A 58 1.72 13.68 -1.64
C LYS A 58 1.24 12.28 -1.99
N GLN A 59 2.15 11.30 -1.89
CA GLN A 59 1.83 9.90 -2.14
C GLN A 59 0.67 9.39 -1.28
N GLN A 60 0.64 9.80 0.00
CA GLN A 60 -0.40 9.40 0.94
C GLN A 60 -1.78 9.90 0.51
N ASP A 61 -1.86 11.11 -0.03
CA ASP A 61 -3.11 11.71 -0.50
C ASP A 61 -3.63 10.97 -1.73
N ILE A 62 -2.74 10.54 -2.63
CA ILE A 62 -3.12 9.71 -3.80
C ILE A 62 -3.71 8.37 -3.33
N PHE A 63 -3.04 7.67 -2.40
CA PHE A 63 -3.55 6.40 -1.89
C PHE A 63 -4.89 6.57 -1.15
N HIS A 64 -5.08 7.69 -0.46
CA HIS A 64 -6.30 8.00 0.29
C HIS A 64 -7.48 8.36 -0.63
N GLU A 65 -7.23 9.13 -1.70
CA GLU A 65 -8.25 9.71 -2.57
C GLU A 65 -8.54 8.92 -3.85
N SER A 66 -7.63 8.02 -4.28
CA SER A 66 -7.74 7.30 -5.57
C SER A 66 -9.02 6.50 -5.78
N GLY A 67 -9.65 6.05 -4.70
CA GLY A 67 -10.90 5.27 -4.74
C GLY A 67 -12.17 6.12 -4.78
N GLN A 68 -12.06 7.43 -4.57
CA GLN A 68 -13.20 8.35 -4.52
C GLN A 68 -13.44 9.01 -5.88
N TYR A 69 -14.69 9.09 -6.30
CA TYR A 69 -15.09 9.77 -7.52
C TYR A 69 -16.32 10.65 -7.30
N PHE A 70 -16.47 11.70 -8.10
CA PHE A 70 -17.64 12.57 -7.98
C PHE A 70 -18.91 11.81 -8.38
N GLN A 71 -19.95 11.87 -7.55
CA GLN A 71 -21.18 11.11 -7.72
C GLN A 71 -21.84 11.29 -9.10
N ASN A 72 -21.74 12.49 -9.67
CA ASN A 72 -22.27 12.77 -11.00
C ASN A 72 -21.24 12.43 -12.09
N THR A 73 -21.22 11.17 -12.50
CA THR A 73 -20.33 10.64 -13.56
C THR A 73 -20.78 10.97 -14.98
N LYS A 74 -21.99 11.53 -15.15
CA LYS A 74 -22.52 11.94 -16.47
C LYS A 74 -22.04 13.32 -16.89
N ASN A 75 -21.53 14.13 -15.96
CA ASN A 75 -21.02 15.46 -16.26
C ASN A 75 -19.61 15.38 -16.85
N ARG A 76 -19.47 15.71 -18.13
CA ARG A 76 -18.20 15.66 -18.85
C ARG A 76 -17.55 17.03 -18.89
N LYS A 77 -16.39 17.18 -18.23
CA LYS A 77 -15.60 18.43 -18.27
C LYS A 77 -14.75 18.58 -19.53
N PHE A 78 -14.30 17.47 -20.12
CA PHE A 78 -13.57 17.47 -21.38
C PHE A 78 -14.54 17.47 -22.57
N LYS A 79 -14.39 18.41 -23.50
CA LYS A 79 -15.33 18.62 -24.62
C LYS A 79 -14.97 17.84 -25.90
N GLY A 80 -13.71 17.47 -26.10
CA GLY A 80 -13.25 16.75 -27.30
C GLY A 80 -13.68 15.28 -27.30
N ASP A 81 -13.26 14.52 -28.30
CA ASP A 81 -13.54 13.08 -28.36
C ASP A 81 -12.55 12.28 -27.50
N VAL A 82 -13.02 11.20 -26.89
CA VAL A 82 -12.21 10.32 -26.04
C VAL A 82 -12.44 8.88 -26.45
N LEU A 83 -11.36 8.17 -26.75
CA LEU A 83 -11.36 6.74 -27.06
C LEU A 83 -10.78 5.96 -25.89
N GLY A 84 -11.55 5.01 -25.34
CA GLY A 84 -11.10 4.13 -24.26
C GLY A 84 -10.83 2.71 -24.74
N TYR A 85 -9.60 2.24 -24.57
CA TYR A 85 -9.20 0.86 -24.86
C TYR A 85 -9.40 -0.02 -23.62
N CYS A 86 -10.23 -1.05 -23.76
CA CYS A 86 -10.41 -2.09 -22.75
C CYS A 86 -9.65 -3.34 -23.17
N THR A 87 -8.74 -3.82 -22.32
CA THR A 87 -7.91 -5.00 -22.62
C THR A 87 -8.41 -6.19 -21.81
N PRO A 88 -8.71 -7.37 -22.40
CA PRO A 88 -9.26 -8.51 -21.66
C PRO A 88 -8.39 -9.02 -20.51
N VAL A 89 -7.06 -8.87 -20.62
CA VAL A 89 -6.10 -9.36 -19.61
C VAL A 89 -5.88 -8.39 -18.45
N SER A 90 -6.55 -7.24 -18.43
CA SER A 90 -6.34 -6.18 -17.44
C SER A 90 -7.63 -5.50 -17.02
N ASN A 91 -7.68 -5.07 -15.76
CA ASN A 91 -8.78 -4.24 -15.26
C ASN A 91 -8.54 -2.72 -15.51
N TYR A 92 -7.52 -2.36 -16.27
CA TYR A 92 -7.21 -0.96 -16.60
C TYR A 92 -7.78 -0.58 -17.97
N ILE A 93 -8.31 0.64 -18.07
CA ILE A 93 -8.74 1.27 -19.31
C ILE A 93 -7.68 2.31 -19.69
N VAL A 94 -7.21 2.27 -20.94
CA VAL A 94 -6.30 3.29 -21.48
C VAL A 94 -7.13 4.31 -22.25
N LEU A 95 -6.98 5.59 -21.93
CA LEU A 95 -7.74 6.68 -22.56
C LEU A 95 -6.85 7.45 -23.53
N HIS A 96 -7.36 7.69 -24.73
CA HIS A 96 -6.78 8.57 -25.75
C HIS A 96 -7.68 9.78 -25.96
N PHE A 97 -7.12 10.98 -25.83
CA PHE A 97 -7.81 12.27 -25.97
C PHE A 97 -7.42 12.91 -27.30
N TYR A 98 -8.40 13.37 -28.08
CA TYR A 98 -8.21 14.06 -29.36
C TYR A 98 -8.36 15.58 -29.25
#